data_AF-A0A2N1UGU7-F1
#
_entry.id   AF-A0A2N1UGU7-F1
#
_cell.length_a   1.000
_cell.length_b   1.000
_cell.length_c   1.000
_cell.angle_alpha   90.00
_cell.angle_beta   90.00
_cell.angle_gamma   90.00
#
_symmetry.space_group_name_H-M   'P 1'
#
loop_
_entity.id
_entity.type
_entity.pdbx_description
1 polymer ?
#
loop_
_entity_poly.entity_id
_entity_poly.type
_entity_poly.pdbx_seq_one_letter_code
_entity_poly.pdbx_strand_id
1 'polypeptide(L)' 'MSTLQPSKHGTKKKRVKGVVDRITAGIVVVVIRHPEDPEAFLEIYVPREKFKNRDLHEGDYVSVDVEEN' A
#
# COMPACT_ATOMS: atom_id res chain seq x y z
N MET A 1 0.10 -17.16 38.34
CA MET A 1 -0.48 -16.10 37.49
C MET A 1 0.45 -15.93 36.29
N SER A 2 0.02 -16.38 35.11
CA SER A 2 0.81 -16.28 33.88
C SER A 2 0.44 -14.99 33.16
N THR A 3 1.38 -14.05 33.06
CA THR A 3 1.20 -12.84 32.26
C THR A 3 1.46 -13.22 30.80
N LEU A 4 0.37 -13.50 30.07
CA LEU A 4 0.37 -13.51 28.61
C LEU A 4 0.77 -12.11 28.13
N GLN A 5 2.05 -11.94 27.81
CA GLN A 5 2.51 -10.81 27.02
C GLN A 5 1.81 -10.91 25.66
N PRO A 6 1.07 -9.89 25.21
CA PRO A 6 0.61 -9.89 23.83
C PRO A 6 1.86 -9.84 22.96
N SER A 7 2.12 -10.94 22.25
CA SER A 7 3.12 -10.96 21.19
C SER A 7 2.74 -9.86 20.22
N LYS A 8 3.58 -8.81 20.15
CA LYS A 8 3.56 -7.85 19.05
C LYS A 8 3.85 -8.63 17.77
N HIS A 9 2.82 -9.25 17.18
CA HIS A 9 2.78 -9.50 15.75
C HIS A 9 2.71 -8.12 15.10
N GLY A 10 3.87 -7.45 15.04
CA GLY A 10 4.02 -6.30 14.18
C GLY A 10 3.90 -6.83 12.77
N THR A 11 2.72 -6.70 12.16
CA THR A 11 2.53 -6.89 10.72
C THR A 11 3.64 -6.10 10.04
N LYS A 12 4.57 -6.82 9.40
CA LYS A 12 5.72 -6.18 8.76
C LYS A 12 5.16 -5.38 7.59
N LYS A 13 5.12 -4.06 7.75
CA LYS A 13 4.76 -3.14 6.65
C LYS A 13 5.87 -3.19 5.62
N LYS A 14 5.59 -3.80 4.47
CA LYS A 14 6.53 -3.85 3.35
C LYS A 14 6.25 -2.65 2.46
N ARG A 15 7.27 -1.82 2.23
CA ARG A 15 7.16 -0.69 1.32
C ARG A 15 7.42 -1.16 -0.11
N VAL A 16 6.45 -0.92 -0.98
CA VAL A 16 6.49 -1.36 -2.39
C VAL A 16 6.31 -0.15 -3.30
N LYS A 17 6.95 -0.18 -4.47
CA LYS A 17 6.74 0.81 -5.52
C LYS A 17 5.61 0.35 -6.43
N GLY A 18 4.69 1.24 -6.73
CA GLY A 18 3.60 1.03 -7.67
C GLY A 18 3.38 2.25 -8.54
N VAL A 19 2.42 2.11 -9.45
CA VAL A 19 1.99 3.17 -10.36
C VAL A 19 0.59 3.60 -9.95
N VAL A 20 0.34 4.90 -9.93
CA VAL A 20 -1.02 5.43 -9.77
C VAL A 20 -1.80 5.09 -11.03
N ASP A 21 -2.80 4.24 -10.89
CA ASP A 21 -3.68 3.87 -12.00
C ASP A 21 -4.78 4.92 -12.20
N ARG A 22 -5.47 5.29 -11.12
CA ARG A 22 -6.56 6.27 -11.13
C ARG A 22 -6.71 6.97 -9.79
N ILE A 23 -7.28 8.18 -9.83
CA ILE A 23 -7.63 8.94 -8.62
C ILE A 23 -9.12 9.26 -8.64
N THR A 24 -9.86 8.71 -7.68
CA THR A 24 -11.32 8.88 -7.59
C THR A 24 -11.76 9.19 -6.17
N ALA A 25 -12.64 10.18 -6.00
CA ALA A 25 -13.21 10.57 -4.71
C ALA A 25 -12.18 10.77 -3.57
N GLY A 26 -10.98 11.27 -3.90
CA GLY A 26 -9.90 11.46 -2.92
C GLY A 26 -9.14 10.18 -2.54
N ILE A 27 -9.39 9.06 -3.22
CA ILE A 27 -8.65 7.81 -3.10
C ILE A 27 -7.73 7.68 -4.32
N VAL A 28 -6.46 7.37 -4.05
CA VAL A 28 -5.45 7.04 -5.06
C VAL A 28 -5.38 5.52 -5.15
N VAL A 29 -5.66 4.98 -6.32
CA VAL A 29 -5.52 3.55 -6.61
C VAL A 29 -4.12 3.32 -7.16
N VAL A 30 -3.34 2.49 -6.48
CA VAL A 30 -1.96 2.18 -6.83
C VAL A 30 -1.88 0.72 -7.25
N VAL A 31 -1.42 0.47 -8.46
CA VAL A 31 -1.19 -0.87 -8.97
C VAL A 31 0.25 -1.27 -8.70
N ILE A 32 0.42 -2.44 -8.09
CA ILE A 32 1.72 -3.09 -7.88
C ILE A 32 1.72 -4.46 -8.54
N ARG A 33 2.90 -4.99 -8.86
CA ARG A 33 3.04 -6.42 -9.19
C ARG A 33 2.85 -7.24 -7.91
N HIS A 34 2.13 -8.36 -8.02
CA HIS A 34 1.94 -9.25 -6.89
C HIS A 34 3.31 -9.83 -6.49
N PRO A 35 3.70 -9.79 -5.20
CA PRO A 35 5.02 -10.21 -4.77
C PRO A 35 5.27 -11.72 -4.96
N GLU A 36 4.20 -12.52 -4.99
CA GLU A 36 4.27 -13.98 -5.16
C GLU A 36 3.87 -14.45 -6.56
N ASP A 37 3.25 -13.58 -7.38
CA ASP A 37 2.83 -13.90 -8.74
C ASP A 37 3.18 -12.75 -9.68
N PRO A 38 4.27 -12.85 -10.46
CA PRO A 38 4.74 -11.75 -11.30
C PRO A 38 3.80 -11.41 -12.47
N GLU A 39 2.86 -12.29 -12.81
CA GLU A 39 1.85 -12.09 -13.86
C GLU A 39 0.57 -11.42 -13.32
N ALA A 40 0.40 -11.41 -12.00
CA ALA A 40 -0.73 -10.78 -11.34
C ALA A 40 -0.40 -9.34 -10.90
N PHE A 41 -1.43 -8.49 -10.95
CA PHE A 41 -1.41 -7.13 -10.42
C PHE A 41 -2.33 -7.02 -9.21
N LEU A 42 -1.90 -6.24 -8.22
CA LEU A 42 -2.69 -5.95 -7.03
C LEU A 42 -2.97 -4.46 -6.95
N GLU A 43 -4.24 -4.12 -6.73
CA GLU A 43 -4.70 -2.75 -6.54
C GLU A 43 -4.69 -2.40 -5.05
N ILE A 44 -4.06 -1.27 -4.72
CA ILE A 44 -3.96 -0.75 -3.36
C ILE A 44 -4.70 0.57 -3.31
N TYR A 45 -5.67 0.65 -2.40
CA TYR A 45 -6.51 1.83 -2.21
C TYR A 45 -5.96 2.67 -1.07
N VAL A 46 -5.42 3.85 -1.40
CA VAL A 46 -4.78 4.73 -0.42
C VAL A 46 -5.45 6.10 -0.43
N PRO A 47 -5.94 6.61 0.71
CA PRO A 47 -6.43 7.99 0.80
C PRO A 47 -5.36 9.01 0.35
N ARG A 48 -5.73 9.99 -0.48
CA ARG A 48 -4.82 11.01 -1.03
C ARG A 48 -4.07 11.77 0.07
N GLU A 49 -4.70 11.96 1.22
CA GLU A 49 -4.11 12.62 2.40
C GLU A 49 -2.88 11.91 2.98
N LYS A 50 -2.71 10.60 2.72
CA LYS A 50 -1.53 9.84 3.16
C LYS A 50 -0.29 10.13 2.32
N PHE A 51 -0.44 10.77 1.17
CA PHE A 51 0.67 11.16 0.31
C PHE A 51 1.18 12.55 0.69
N LYS A 52 2.50 12.68 0.79
CA LYS A 52 3.15 13.98 1.06
C LYS A 52 3.02 14.94 -0.10
N ASN A 53 3.06 14.44 -1.33
CA ASN A 53 2.84 15.23 -2.52
C ASN A 53 1.33 15.28 -2.81
N ARG A 54 0.78 16.49 -2.86
CA ARG A 54 -0.65 16.70 -3.14
C ARG A 54 -0.95 16.71 -4.63
N ASP A 55 0.04 16.82 -5.50
CA ASP A 55 -0.11 16.89 -6.96
C ASP A 55 0.18 15.54 -7.61
N LEU A 56 -0.49 14.49 -7.12
CA LEU A 56 -0.46 13.17 -7.75
C LEU A 56 -1.35 13.14 -8.99
N HIS A 57 -0.84 12.49 -10.02
CA HIS A 57 -1.50 12.24 -11.29
C HIS A 57 -1.45 10.75 -11.67
N GLU A 58 -2.32 10.35 -12.58
CA GLU A 58 -2.31 9.01 -13.17
C GLU A 58 -0.98 8.78 -13.92
N GLY A 59 -0.41 7.58 -13.75
CA GLY A 59 0.91 7.22 -14.25
C GLY A 59 2.08 7.57 -13.33
N ASP A 60 1.87 8.32 -12.25
CA ASP A 60 2.94 8.64 -11.30
C ASP A 60 3.41 7.39 -10.54
N TYR A 61 4.72 7.31 -10.30
CA TYR A 61 5.30 6.29 -9.44
C TYR A 61 5.25 6.70 -7.98
N VAL A 62 4.64 5.87 -7.14
CA VAL A 62 4.52 6.11 -5.70
C VAL A 62 4.99 4.91 -4.90
N SER A 63 5.37 5.14 -3.64
CA SER A 63 5.68 4.07 -2.70
C SER A 63 4.58 3.98 -1.66
N VAL A 64 4.03 2.79 -1.49
CA VAL A 64 2.95 2.51 -0.54
C VAL A 64 3.38 1.40 0.42
N ASP A 65 2.88 1.47 1.65
CA ASP A 65 3.11 0.42 2.64
C ASP A 65 1.97 -0.60 2.51
N VAL A 66 2.31 -1.84 2.18
CA VAL A 66 1.37 -2.98 2.17
C VAL A 66 1.56 -3.79 3.45
N GLU A 67 0.44 -4.22 4.03
CA GLU A 67 0.43 -5.19 5.11
C GLU A 67 0.35 -6.59 4.49
N GLU A 68 1.38 -7.41 4.70
CA GLU A 68 1.29 -8.86 4.49
C GLU A 68 0.33 -9.40 5.54
N ASN A 69 -0.79 -9.99 5.10
CA ASN A 69 -1.81 -10.58 5.95
C ASN A 69 -1.67 -12.11 5.95
#